data_AF-A0A9D8UXH6-F1
#
_entry.id   AF-A0A9D8UXH6-F1
#
_cell.length_a   1.000
_cell.length_b   1.000
_cell.length_c   1.000
_cell.angle_alpha   90.00
_cell.angle_beta   90.00
_cell.angle_gamma   90.00
#
_symmetry.space_group_name_H-M   'P 1'
#
loop_
_entity.id
_entity.type
_entity.pdbx_description
1 polymer ?
#
loop_
_entity_poly.entity_id
_entity_poly.type
_entity_poly.pdbx_seq_one_letter_code
_entity_poly.pdbx_strand_id
1 'polypeptide(L)'
;MRPLLIYGAIGAAVVVADQIIKQMVETGMEMHEQIILLPFLSLFRTHNTGVAFSMFAGADDWRLIGLVVAVLAFIAWLAWKSAAHQWIARIGFALILGGAVGNLIDRATLGYVVDYVLFHTPTWSFAVFNLADAAITVGAGLVILQEVVDWRRGPPAQTTEEPKPDQQTVDPQPAAPHISNEPAKLAGNDMSETFRAILVSRNEDKSQSVDIVDMTEDELMEGDVTVAVEATTVNYKDGLAITGKSPVVRRWPMVPGIDFAGTVTASDHPDWHPGDKVVLNGWGVGETHYGAYAGRARVSGDWLVPLPDGMSAADAMAVGTAGYTAMLCVMALERHGVMPERGPVVVTGAAGGVGSVAVAVLAKLGYHVIASTGRASEAEYLKELGAAEIIDRAELSEPGKPLGKERWAGGVDAVGSHTLANVLAQTQYGGAVAACGLAQGMDLPASVAPFILRGVSLLGIDSVMAPKSLRVEAWKRIVNDLDHKKLAALSARIPFEGITEAAADIVEGKVRGRVVVEM
;
A
#
# COMPACT_ATOMS: atom_id res chain seq x y z
N MET A 1 42.28 -11.55 5.14
CA MET A 1 42.57 -12.40 3.95
C MET A 1 41.93 -13.79 4.00
N ARG A 2 42.01 -14.56 5.10
CA ARG A 2 41.39 -15.91 5.20
C ARG A 2 39.89 -16.02 4.85
N PRO A 3 38.99 -15.09 5.22
CA PRO A 3 37.56 -15.23 4.88
C PRO A 3 37.27 -15.06 3.39
N LEU A 4 38.00 -14.20 2.67
CA LEU A 4 37.82 -13.97 1.23
C LEU A 4 38.11 -15.22 0.39
N LEU A 5 39.06 -16.06 0.84
CA LEU A 5 39.40 -17.32 0.17
C LEU A 5 38.27 -18.35 0.23
N ILE A 6 37.51 -18.39 1.34
CA ILE A 6 36.39 -19.32 1.51
C ILE A 6 35.24 -18.96 0.56
N TYR A 7 34.90 -17.67 0.47
CA TYR A 7 33.86 -17.20 -0.43
C TYR A 7 34.26 -17.32 -1.91
N GLY A 8 35.54 -17.08 -2.22
CA GLY A 8 36.08 -17.37 -3.56
C GLY A 8 35.96 -18.85 -3.93
N ALA A 9 36.22 -19.77 -3.00
CA ALA A 9 36.06 -21.20 -3.22
C ALA A 9 34.59 -21.60 -3.45
N ILE A 10 33.65 -20.98 -2.72
CA ILE A 10 32.20 -21.19 -2.93
C ILE A 10 31.80 -20.76 -4.34
N GLY A 11 32.19 -19.54 -4.76
CA GLY A 11 31.90 -19.05 -6.11
C GLY A 11 32.50 -19.94 -7.20
N ALA A 12 33.76 -20.36 -7.03
CA ALA A 12 34.42 -21.28 -7.96
C ALA A 12 33.73 -22.64 -8.04
N ALA A 13 33.27 -23.19 -6.91
CA ALA A 13 32.53 -24.45 -6.89
C ALA A 13 31.20 -24.36 -7.66
N VAL A 14 30.48 -23.24 -7.55
CA VAL A 14 29.26 -22.97 -8.34
C VAL A 14 29.58 -22.95 -9.83
N VAL A 15 30.63 -22.22 -10.24
CA VAL A 15 31.04 -22.16 -11.65
C VAL A 15 31.37 -23.55 -12.19
N VAL A 16 32.17 -24.32 -11.47
CA VAL A 16 32.57 -25.68 -11.90
C VAL A 16 31.35 -26.59 -12.01
N ALA A 17 30.47 -26.59 -11.01
CA ALA A 17 29.27 -27.42 -11.03
C ALA A 17 28.33 -27.03 -12.18
N ASP A 18 28.11 -25.74 -12.40
CA ASP A 18 27.26 -25.21 -13.47
C ASP A 18 27.79 -25.66 -14.86
N GLN A 19 29.08 -25.47 -15.11
CA GLN A 19 29.69 -25.84 -16.39
C GLN A 19 29.65 -27.34 -16.65
N ILE A 20 29.88 -28.18 -15.62
CA ILE A 20 29.77 -29.63 -15.74
C ILE A 20 28.33 -30.04 -16.10
N ILE A 21 27.33 -29.49 -15.40
CA ILE A 21 25.93 -29.86 -15.65
C ILE A 21 25.49 -29.42 -17.04
N LYS A 22 25.85 -28.20 -17.46
CA LYS A 22 25.55 -27.72 -18.81
C LYS A 22 26.19 -28.59 -19.88
N GLN A 23 27.44 -28.99 -19.70
CA GLN A 23 28.10 -29.92 -20.62
C GLN A 23 27.41 -31.29 -20.65
N MET A 24 26.96 -31.81 -19.51
CA MET A 24 26.18 -33.05 -19.44
C MET A 24 24.84 -32.93 -20.18
N VAL A 25 24.15 -31.80 -20.07
CA VAL A 25 22.90 -31.53 -20.79
C VAL A 25 23.15 -31.40 -22.29
N GLU A 26 24.18 -30.66 -22.70
CA GLU A 26 24.49 -30.46 -24.12
C GLU A 26 24.88 -31.75 -24.84
N THR A 27 25.56 -32.66 -24.13
CA THR A 27 25.99 -33.96 -24.68
C THR A 27 24.97 -35.07 -24.50
N GLY A 28 24.10 -34.97 -23.50
CA GLY A 28 23.17 -36.03 -23.10
C GLY A 28 21.71 -35.81 -23.52
N MET A 29 21.32 -34.61 -23.96
CA MET A 29 19.95 -34.30 -24.37
C MET A 29 19.90 -33.66 -25.75
N GLU A 30 18.91 -33.99 -26.57
CA GLU A 30 18.61 -33.28 -27.82
C GLU A 30 18.01 -31.89 -27.55
N MET A 31 18.13 -30.98 -28.52
CA MET A 31 17.57 -29.63 -28.39
C MET A 31 16.03 -29.69 -28.28
N HIS A 32 15.46 -29.03 -27.27
CA HIS A 32 14.04 -29.11 -26.87
C HIS A 32 13.56 -30.50 -26.42
N GLU A 33 14.47 -31.43 -26.11
CA GLU A 33 14.09 -32.68 -25.46
C GLU A 33 13.56 -32.42 -24.05
N GLN A 34 12.42 -33.04 -23.72
CA GLN A 34 11.79 -32.97 -22.40
C GLN A 34 11.84 -34.33 -21.69
N ILE A 35 12.59 -34.40 -20.59
CA ILE A 35 12.62 -35.57 -19.70
C ILE A 35 11.78 -35.23 -18.47
N ILE A 36 10.66 -35.92 -18.29
CA ILE A 36 9.75 -35.72 -17.15
C ILE A 36 10.33 -36.42 -15.91
N LEU A 37 10.65 -35.64 -14.87
CA LEU A 37 11.12 -36.17 -13.59
C LEU A 37 9.95 -36.37 -12.61
N LEU A 38 9.06 -35.37 -12.53
CA LEU A 38 7.85 -35.37 -11.71
C LEU A 38 6.70 -34.71 -12.49
N PRO A 39 5.44 -34.84 -12.05
CA PRO A 39 4.29 -34.20 -12.71
C PRO A 39 4.41 -32.69 -12.87
N PHE A 40 5.27 -32.04 -12.08
CA PHE A 40 5.51 -30.60 -12.11
C PHE A 40 6.96 -30.20 -12.42
N LEU A 41 7.85 -31.15 -12.70
CA LEU A 41 9.29 -30.91 -12.90
C LEU A 41 9.83 -31.74 -14.06
N SER A 42 10.45 -31.07 -15.02
CA SER A 42 11.13 -31.69 -16.16
C SER A 42 12.55 -31.15 -16.31
N LEU A 43 13.42 -31.96 -16.88
CA LEU A 43 14.59 -31.45 -17.59
C LEU A 43 14.15 -31.09 -19.01
N PHE A 44 14.50 -29.89 -19.46
CA PHE A 44 14.12 -29.39 -20.79
C PHE A 44 15.24 -28.56 -21.38
N ARG A 45 15.96 -29.10 -22.37
CA ARG A 45 17.10 -28.40 -22.97
C ARG A 45 16.63 -27.26 -23.86
N THR A 46 17.02 -26.03 -23.54
CA THR A 46 16.82 -24.86 -24.39
C THR A 46 18.02 -23.91 -24.34
N HIS A 47 18.10 -23.00 -25.31
CA HIS A 47 19.16 -22.00 -25.40
C HIS A 47 18.57 -20.62 -25.16
N ASN A 48 19.18 -19.86 -24.27
CA ASN A 48 18.78 -18.52 -23.91
C ASN A 48 19.78 -17.50 -24.47
N THR A 49 19.29 -16.66 -25.38
CA THR A 49 20.10 -15.64 -26.08
C THR A 49 19.96 -14.24 -25.47
N GLY A 50 19.09 -14.05 -24.48
CA GLY A 50 18.95 -12.79 -23.74
C GLY A 50 19.69 -12.81 -22.40
N VAL A 51 19.44 -11.80 -21.57
CA VAL A 51 19.70 -11.80 -20.11
C VAL A 51 18.46 -12.40 -19.42
N ALA A 52 18.44 -12.54 -18.08
CA ALA A 52 17.32 -13.10 -17.29
C ALA A 52 15.94 -12.83 -17.92
N PHE A 53 15.12 -13.88 -18.07
CA PHE A 53 13.82 -13.87 -18.78
C PHE A 53 13.88 -13.47 -20.26
N SER A 54 14.99 -13.74 -20.95
CA SER A 54 15.23 -13.33 -22.34
C SER A 54 15.18 -11.81 -22.58
N MET A 55 15.32 -10.99 -21.54
CA MET A 55 15.41 -9.53 -21.67
C MET A 55 16.65 -9.18 -22.49
N PHE A 56 16.51 -8.29 -23.48
CA PHE A 56 17.57 -7.96 -24.47
C PHE A 56 17.92 -9.07 -25.47
N ALA A 57 17.04 -10.05 -25.72
CA ALA A 57 17.20 -10.96 -26.85
C ALA A 57 17.36 -10.17 -28.17
N GLY A 58 18.52 -10.30 -28.83
CA GLY A 58 18.86 -9.57 -30.06
C GLY A 58 19.78 -8.34 -29.88
N ALA A 59 20.24 -8.05 -28.66
CA ALA A 59 21.33 -7.08 -28.45
C ALA A 59 22.69 -7.67 -28.85
N ASP A 60 23.62 -6.84 -29.32
CA ASP A 60 25.00 -7.28 -29.64
C ASP A 60 25.63 -8.00 -28.42
N ASP A 61 26.12 -9.23 -28.60
CA ASP A 61 26.68 -10.09 -27.53
C ASP A 61 27.74 -9.38 -26.69
N TRP A 62 28.57 -8.53 -27.32
CA TRP A 62 29.61 -7.74 -26.66
C TRP A 62 29.05 -6.70 -25.67
N ARG A 63 27.86 -6.15 -25.92
CA ARG A 63 27.19 -5.22 -24.99
C ARG A 63 26.65 -5.94 -23.77
N LEU A 64 26.09 -7.13 -23.97
CA LEU A 64 25.59 -7.98 -22.88
C LEU A 64 26.74 -8.47 -21.99
N ILE A 65 27.83 -8.93 -22.59
CA ILE A 65 29.07 -9.29 -21.88
C ILE A 65 29.60 -8.08 -21.09
N GLY A 66 29.67 -6.91 -21.71
CA GLY A 66 30.13 -5.68 -21.03
C GLY A 66 29.27 -5.29 -19.83
N LEU A 67 27.94 -5.39 -19.95
CA LEU A 67 27.00 -5.15 -18.87
C LEU A 67 27.19 -6.14 -17.71
N VAL A 68 27.29 -7.44 -18.01
CA VAL A 68 27.48 -8.48 -17.00
C VAL A 68 28.82 -8.29 -16.27
N VAL A 69 29.90 -7.95 -16.98
CA VAL A 69 31.20 -7.65 -16.36
C VAL A 69 31.12 -6.43 -15.44
N ALA A 70 30.40 -5.38 -15.83
CA ALA A 70 30.20 -4.20 -14.98
C ALA A 70 29.41 -4.53 -13.70
N VAL A 71 28.35 -5.34 -13.81
CA VAL A 71 27.56 -5.81 -12.66
C VAL A 71 28.42 -6.71 -11.76
N LEU A 72 29.21 -7.62 -12.31
CA LEU A 72 30.14 -8.47 -11.55
C LEU A 72 31.16 -7.62 -10.77
N ALA A 73 31.73 -6.59 -11.39
CA ALA A 73 32.67 -5.68 -10.73
C ALA A 73 32.00 -4.92 -9.58
N PHE A 74 30.77 -4.43 -9.78
CA PHE A 74 30.00 -3.77 -8.74
C PHE A 74 29.67 -4.69 -7.56
N ILE A 75 29.25 -5.93 -7.83
CA ILE A 75 28.92 -6.92 -6.78
C ILE A 75 30.19 -7.36 -6.04
N ALA A 76 31.30 -7.54 -6.74
CA ALA A 76 32.59 -7.83 -6.10
C ALA A 76 33.05 -6.67 -5.20
N TRP A 77 32.81 -5.43 -5.60
CA TRP A 77 33.07 -4.26 -4.78
C TRP A 77 32.19 -4.21 -3.52
N LEU A 78 30.89 -4.51 -3.64
CA LEU A 78 29.99 -4.64 -2.48
C LEU A 78 30.43 -5.76 -1.53
N ALA A 79 30.82 -6.92 -2.08
CA ALA A 79 31.34 -8.04 -1.31
C ALA A 79 32.62 -7.64 -0.55
N TRP A 80 33.51 -6.87 -1.17
CA TRP A 80 34.71 -6.33 -0.52
C TRP A 80 34.37 -5.37 0.62
N LYS A 81 33.37 -4.51 0.44
CA LYS A 81 32.95 -3.50 1.42
C LYS A 81 32.18 -4.10 2.61
N SER A 82 31.60 -5.29 2.45
CA SER A 82 30.82 -5.96 3.49
C SER A 82 31.60 -6.19 4.79
N ALA A 83 30.95 -5.98 5.94
CA ALA A 83 31.59 -6.15 7.24
C ALA A 83 31.79 -7.64 7.61
N ALA A 84 32.72 -7.95 8.51
CA ALA A 84 33.04 -9.34 8.86
C ALA A 84 31.86 -10.12 9.48
N HIS A 85 30.95 -9.42 10.16
CA HIS A 85 29.75 -10.01 10.76
C HIS A 85 28.64 -10.32 9.73
N GLN A 86 28.72 -9.76 8.52
CA GLN A 86 27.75 -9.96 7.43
C GLN A 86 28.08 -11.21 6.61
N TRP A 87 28.30 -12.33 7.29
CA TRP A 87 28.75 -13.57 6.66
C TRP A 87 27.67 -14.17 5.74
N ILE A 88 26.37 -13.91 5.99
CA ILE A 88 25.27 -14.38 5.14
C ILE A 88 25.29 -13.63 3.81
N ALA A 89 25.43 -12.30 3.83
CA ALA A 89 25.59 -11.51 2.61
C ALA A 89 26.82 -11.92 1.81
N ARG A 90 27.94 -12.26 2.47
CA ARG A 90 29.16 -12.72 1.78
C ARG A 90 28.98 -14.07 1.07
N ILE A 91 28.23 -15.00 1.65
CA ILE A 91 27.81 -16.22 0.93
C ILE A 91 26.91 -15.83 -0.24
N GLY A 92 25.96 -14.92 -0.03
CA GLY A 92 25.08 -14.42 -1.09
C GLY A 92 25.85 -13.84 -2.28
N PHE A 93 26.81 -12.96 -2.04
CA PHE A 93 27.68 -12.41 -3.09
C PHE A 93 28.51 -13.48 -3.80
N ALA A 94 29.03 -14.47 -3.08
CA ALA A 94 29.78 -15.57 -3.69
C ALA A 94 28.93 -16.39 -4.67
N LEU A 95 27.67 -16.66 -4.31
CA LEU A 95 26.71 -17.37 -5.17
C LEU A 95 26.33 -16.54 -6.40
N ILE A 96 26.09 -15.24 -6.23
CA ILE A 96 25.75 -14.34 -7.35
C ILE A 96 26.93 -14.24 -8.32
N LEU A 97 28.14 -14.01 -7.81
CA LEU A 97 29.35 -13.93 -8.63
C LEU A 97 29.62 -15.26 -9.35
N GLY A 98 29.48 -16.39 -8.66
CA GLY A 98 29.65 -17.72 -9.24
C GLY A 98 28.64 -18.00 -10.36
N GLY A 99 27.34 -17.77 -10.12
CA GLY A 99 26.31 -17.98 -11.12
C GLY A 99 26.45 -17.03 -12.33
N ALA A 100 26.72 -15.76 -12.08
CA ALA A 100 26.91 -14.78 -13.17
C ALA A 100 28.15 -15.08 -14.02
N VAL A 101 29.24 -15.59 -13.42
CA VAL A 101 30.41 -16.05 -14.17
C VAL A 101 30.09 -17.31 -14.98
N GLY A 102 29.38 -18.30 -14.43
CA GLY A 102 28.97 -19.49 -15.18
C GLY A 102 28.15 -19.16 -16.43
N ASN A 103 27.17 -18.28 -16.28
CA ASN A 103 26.36 -17.76 -17.38
C ASN A 103 27.12 -16.82 -18.35
N LEU A 104 28.24 -16.22 -17.92
CA LEU A 104 29.10 -15.40 -18.77
C LEU A 104 30.03 -16.27 -19.63
N ILE A 105 30.51 -17.39 -19.09
CA ILE A 105 31.35 -18.34 -19.82
C ILE A 105 30.59 -18.86 -21.04
N ASP A 106 29.37 -19.37 -20.87
CA ASP A 106 28.56 -19.87 -22.00
C ASP A 106 28.34 -18.79 -23.05
N ARG A 107 28.02 -17.56 -22.64
CA ARG A 107 27.83 -16.45 -23.59
C ARG A 107 29.10 -16.13 -24.37
N ALA A 108 30.25 -16.17 -23.72
CA ALA A 108 31.53 -15.88 -24.37
C ALA A 108 32.01 -17.03 -25.29
N THR A 109 31.63 -18.28 -25.00
CA THR A 109 32.12 -19.45 -25.74
C THR A 109 31.13 -20.00 -26.78
N LEU A 110 29.83 -19.95 -26.47
CA LEU A 110 28.73 -20.53 -27.25
C LEU A 110 27.83 -19.46 -27.90
N GLY A 111 27.82 -18.23 -27.37
CA GLY A 111 26.91 -17.16 -27.81
C GLY A 111 25.49 -17.25 -27.24
N TYR A 112 25.24 -18.22 -26.35
CA TYR A 112 23.97 -18.41 -25.65
C TYR A 112 24.22 -19.09 -24.29
N VAL A 113 23.20 -19.15 -23.44
CA VAL A 113 23.23 -19.91 -22.18
C VAL A 113 22.41 -21.18 -22.32
N VAL A 114 22.92 -22.29 -21.77
CA VAL A 114 22.23 -23.58 -21.75
C VAL A 114 21.31 -23.65 -20.53
N ASP A 115 19.99 -23.68 -20.78
CA ASP A 115 18.96 -23.80 -19.75
C ASP A 115 18.31 -25.19 -19.81
N TYR A 116 17.97 -25.75 -18.64
CA TYR A 116 17.62 -27.17 -18.55
C TYR A 116 16.64 -27.57 -17.45
N VAL A 117 16.24 -26.69 -16.53
CA VAL A 117 15.25 -26.99 -15.48
C VAL A 117 13.93 -26.32 -15.79
N LEU A 118 12.85 -27.09 -15.87
CA LEU A 118 11.51 -26.61 -16.18
C LEU A 118 10.51 -27.04 -15.10
N PHE A 119 9.92 -26.07 -14.39
CA PHE A 119 8.73 -26.28 -13.58
C PHE A 119 7.48 -26.03 -14.42
N HIS A 120 6.53 -26.96 -14.40
CA HIS A 120 5.31 -26.85 -15.19
C HIS A 120 4.10 -27.48 -14.51
N THR A 121 2.93 -27.16 -15.03
CA THR A 121 1.64 -27.80 -14.78
C THR A 121 0.97 -27.99 -16.14
N PRO A 122 -0.17 -28.70 -16.24
CA PRO A 122 -0.86 -28.88 -17.51
C PRO A 122 -1.27 -27.58 -18.22
N THR A 123 -1.35 -26.46 -17.50
CA THR A 123 -1.86 -25.17 -18.02
C THR A 123 -0.87 -24.02 -17.90
N TRP A 124 0.30 -24.22 -17.28
CA TRP A 124 1.27 -23.17 -17.03
C TRP A 124 2.68 -23.72 -16.91
N SER A 125 3.68 -22.98 -17.36
CA SER A 125 5.09 -23.30 -17.13
C SER A 125 5.87 -22.10 -16.66
N PHE A 126 6.81 -22.32 -15.75
CA PHE A 126 7.82 -21.33 -15.41
C PHE A 126 8.87 -21.21 -16.52
N ALA A 127 9.63 -20.12 -16.52
CA ALA A 127 10.78 -19.98 -17.42
C ALA A 127 11.79 -21.12 -17.15
N VAL A 128 12.41 -21.65 -18.21
CA VAL A 128 13.48 -22.63 -18.08
C VAL A 128 14.70 -21.92 -17.50
N PHE A 129 15.39 -22.55 -16.55
CA PHE A 129 16.55 -21.97 -15.88
C PHE A 129 17.64 -23.02 -15.62
N ASN A 130 18.81 -22.58 -15.18
CA ASN A 130 19.95 -23.46 -14.86
C ASN A 130 20.46 -23.28 -13.42
N LEU A 131 21.55 -23.98 -13.08
CA LEU A 131 22.17 -23.90 -11.75
C LEU A 131 22.71 -22.50 -11.45
N ALA A 132 23.32 -21.83 -12.43
CA ALA A 132 23.77 -20.45 -12.28
C ALA A 132 22.62 -19.48 -11.93
N ASP A 133 21.45 -19.59 -12.57
CA ASP A 133 20.29 -18.75 -12.28
C ASP A 133 19.74 -19.01 -10.87
N ALA A 134 19.70 -20.28 -10.46
CA ALA A 134 19.32 -20.65 -9.10
C ALA A 134 20.30 -20.08 -8.07
N ALA A 135 21.62 -20.13 -8.35
CA ALA A 135 22.64 -19.55 -7.48
C ALA A 135 22.52 -18.03 -7.35
N ILE A 136 22.25 -17.31 -8.45
CA ILE A 136 21.98 -15.87 -8.42
C ILE A 136 20.74 -15.55 -7.58
N THR A 137 19.65 -16.28 -7.78
CA THR A 137 18.38 -16.06 -7.06
C THR A 137 18.52 -16.32 -5.57
N VAL A 138 19.11 -17.45 -5.19
CA VAL A 138 19.38 -17.79 -3.78
C VAL A 138 20.34 -16.78 -3.17
N GLY A 139 21.39 -16.38 -3.90
CA GLY A 139 22.36 -15.41 -3.43
C GLY A 139 21.75 -14.03 -3.16
N ALA A 140 20.87 -13.55 -4.04
CA ALA A 140 20.12 -12.30 -3.83
C ALA A 140 19.23 -12.39 -2.59
N GLY A 141 18.53 -13.52 -2.40
CA GLY A 141 17.74 -13.78 -1.19
C GLY A 141 18.56 -13.74 0.10
N LEU A 142 19.78 -14.29 0.09
CA LEU A 142 20.69 -14.25 1.25
C LEU A 142 21.17 -12.83 1.57
N VAL A 143 21.41 -11.98 0.56
CA VAL A 143 21.76 -10.57 0.77
C VAL A 143 20.59 -9.82 1.42
N ILE A 144 19.37 -9.99 0.90
CA ILE A 144 18.16 -9.39 1.49
C ILE A 144 17.94 -9.90 2.92
N LEU A 145 18.15 -11.19 3.17
CA LEU A 145 18.02 -11.79 4.49
C LEU A 145 19.01 -11.16 5.49
N GLN A 146 20.25 -10.91 5.08
CA GLN A 146 21.23 -10.23 5.93
C GLN A 146 20.74 -8.83 6.31
N GLU A 147 20.20 -8.05 5.36
CA GLU A 147 19.68 -6.70 5.64
C GLU A 147 18.51 -6.73 6.64
N VAL A 148 17.60 -7.70 6.51
CA VAL A 148 16.49 -7.89 7.47
C VAL A 148 17.01 -8.28 8.86
N VAL A 149 18.06 -9.11 8.92
CA VAL A 149 18.70 -9.51 10.19
C VAL A 149 19.40 -8.31 10.83
N ASP A 150 20.10 -7.48 10.06
CA ASP A 150 20.80 -6.29 10.55
C ASP A 150 19.78 -5.23 11.03
N TRP A 151 18.67 -5.04 10.30
CA TRP A 151 17.58 -4.17 10.73
C TRP A 151 16.96 -4.60 12.06
N ARG A 152 16.75 -5.90 12.28
CA ARG A 152 16.21 -6.45 13.54
C ARG A 152 17.17 -6.37 14.72
N ARG A 153 18.48 -6.31 14.47
CA ARG A 153 19.50 -6.25 15.54
C ARG A 153 19.68 -4.84 16.11
N GLY A 154 19.13 -3.81 15.46
CA GLY A 154 19.32 -2.41 15.85
C GLY A 154 20.75 -1.93 15.63
N PRO A 155 21.00 -0.61 15.70
CA PRO A 155 22.36 -0.09 15.60
C PRO A 155 23.23 -0.63 16.74
N PRO A 156 24.50 -0.99 16.50
CA PRO A 156 25.40 -1.38 17.57
C PRO A 156 25.48 -0.23 18.58
N ALA A 157 25.38 -0.57 19.87
CA ALA A 157 25.54 0.39 20.96
C ALA A 157 26.82 1.19 20.72
N GLN A 158 26.69 2.52 20.62
CA GLN A 158 27.84 3.40 20.64
C GLN A 158 28.59 3.09 21.93
N THR A 159 29.84 2.65 21.82
CA THR A 159 30.77 2.60 22.94
C THR A 159 30.95 4.03 23.43
N THR A 160 30.14 4.43 24.41
CA THR A 160 30.41 5.58 25.26
C THR A 160 31.75 5.30 25.92
N GLU A 161 32.77 6.06 25.58
CA GLU A 161 33.99 6.09 26.36
C GLU A 161 33.62 6.45 27.80
N GLU A 162 33.84 5.52 28.73
CA GLU A 162 33.68 5.76 30.16
C GLU A 162 34.63 6.88 30.60
N PRO A 163 34.15 7.91 31.32
CA PRO A 163 35.04 8.79 32.06
C PRO A 163 35.66 8.00 33.22
N LYS A 164 36.97 8.15 33.41
CA LYS A 164 37.71 7.55 34.54
C LYS A 164 37.09 7.95 35.89
N PRO A 165 37.07 7.05 36.89
CA PRO A 165 36.45 7.32 38.17
C PRO A 165 37.37 8.18 39.06
N ASP A 166 36.89 9.37 39.42
CA ASP A 166 37.41 10.10 40.58
C ASP A 166 36.85 9.50 41.88
N GLN A 167 37.74 9.33 42.84
CA GLN A 167 37.45 8.87 44.19
C GLN A 167 36.63 9.93 44.93
N GLN A 168 35.48 9.56 45.52
CA GLN A 168 35.11 9.99 46.89
C GLN A 168 33.79 9.41 47.41
N THR A 169 33.91 8.83 48.61
CA THR A 169 32.95 8.76 49.73
C THR A 169 31.56 8.15 49.50
N VAL A 170 31.43 6.93 50.02
CA VAL A 170 30.17 6.23 50.29
C VAL A 170 29.49 6.84 51.52
N ASP A 171 28.24 7.26 51.37
CA ASP A 171 27.28 7.39 52.48
C ASP A 171 26.10 6.42 52.24
N PRO A 172 25.49 5.86 53.30
CA PRO A 172 24.60 4.72 53.19
C PRO A 172 23.21 5.08 52.66
N GLN A 173 22.74 4.24 51.76
CA GLN A 173 21.46 4.25 51.07
C GLN A 173 20.27 4.03 52.04
N PRO A 174 19.16 4.81 51.98
CA PRO A 174 17.95 4.46 52.70
C PRO A 174 17.24 3.28 52.02
N ALA A 175 16.80 2.33 52.85
CA ALA A 175 16.10 1.12 52.45
C ALA A 175 14.74 1.40 51.78
N ALA A 176 14.39 0.54 50.82
CA ALA A 176 13.11 0.54 50.11
C ALA A 176 11.91 0.31 51.07
N PRO A 177 10.76 0.97 50.84
CA PRO A 177 9.58 0.75 51.67
C PRO A 177 8.91 -0.59 51.35
N HIS A 178 8.64 -1.34 52.43
CA HIS A 178 7.82 -2.54 52.45
C HIS A 178 6.37 -2.22 52.07
N ILE A 179 5.81 -3.00 51.14
CA ILE A 179 4.38 -3.02 50.83
C ILE A 179 3.67 -3.86 51.91
N SER A 180 2.87 -3.22 52.76
CA SER A 180 1.95 -3.89 53.69
C SER A 180 0.54 -3.94 53.10
N ASN A 181 -0.02 -5.14 53.02
CA ASN A 181 -1.42 -5.40 52.70
C ASN A 181 -2.32 -5.05 53.91
N GLU A 182 -3.11 -3.98 53.81
CA GLU A 182 -4.43 -3.85 54.46
C GLU A 182 -5.29 -2.81 53.69
N PRO A 183 -6.62 -2.97 53.65
CA PRO A 183 -7.49 -2.23 52.74
C PRO A 183 -7.85 -0.85 53.30
N ALA A 184 -7.32 0.21 52.70
CA ALA A 184 -7.75 1.57 52.99
C ALA A 184 -9.02 1.91 52.20
N LYS A 185 -10.10 2.19 52.93
CA LYS A 185 -11.30 2.88 52.44
C LYS A 185 -10.89 4.20 51.78
N LEU A 186 -11.21 4.36 50.49
CA LEU A 186 -11.31 5.66 49.84
C LEU A 186 -12.73 5.77 49.27
N ALA A 187 -13.55 6.52 49.98
CA ALA A 187 -14.74 7.15 49.42
C ALA A 187 -14.33 8.57 49.02
N GLY A 188 -14.61 8.95 47.77
CA GLY A 188 -14.51 10.34 47.33
C GLY A 188 -14.03 10.51 45.89
N ASN A 189 -14.99 10.46 44.96
CA ASN A 189 -15.02 11.07 43.63
C ASN A 189 -13.74 11.07 42.78
N ASP A 190 -13.66 10.12 41.84
CA ASP A 190 -13.15 10.44 40.51
C ASP A 190 -14.00 9.69 39.48
N MET A 191 -15.11 10.30 39.07
CA MET A 191 -15.86 9.86 37.90
C MET A 191 -15.28 10.62 36.72
N SER A 192 -14.13 10.17 36.19
CA SER A 192 -13.74 10.59 34.85
C SER A 192 -14.91 10.26 33.91
N GLU A 193 -15.32 11.23 33.09
CA GLU A 193 -16.44 11.02 32.17
C GLU A 193 -16.10 9.87 31.23
N THR A 194 -16.88 8.78 31.32
CA THR A 194 -16.73 7.64 30.41
C THR A 194 -17.41 7.92 29.09
N PHE A 195 -16.86 7.38 28.00
CA PHE A 195 -17.45 7.41 26.67
C PHE A 195 -17.38 6.04 26.02
N ARG A 196 -18.31 5.78 25.09
CA ARG A 196 -18.35 4.51 24.35
C ARG A 196 -17.32 4.49 23.24
N ALA A 197 -16.73 3.33 23.00
CA ALA A 197 -15.80 3.05 21.92
C ALA A 197 -16.00 1.64 21.34
N ILE A 198 -15.67 1.44 20.06
CA ILE A 198 -15.51 0.12 19.46
C ILE A 198 -14.05 -0.28 19.60
N LEU A 199 -13.79 -1.35 20.34
CA LEU A 199 -12.46 -1.88 20.55
C LEU A 199 -12.28 -3.19 19.78
N VAL A 200 -11.29 -3.22 18.91
CA VAL A 200 -10.87 -4.40 18.16
C VAL A 200 -9.67 -5.00 18.87
N SER A 201 -9.85 -6.21 19.38
CA SER A 201 -8.87 -6.92 20.19
C SER A 201 -8.43 -8.21 19.51
N ARG A 202 -7.22 -8.66 19.86
CA ARG A 202 -6.67 -9.93 19.37
C ARG A 202 -6.14 -10.73 20.54
N ASN A 203 -6.65 -11.94 20.71
CA ASN A 203 -6.22 -12.88 21.74
C ASN A 203 -4.93 -13.61 21.32
N GLU A 204 -4.42 -14.47 22.21
CA GLU A 204 -3.18 -15.23 21.99
C GLU A 204 -3.24 -16.17 20.77
N ASP A 205 -4.42 -16.71 20.45
CA ASP A 205 -4.63 -17.59 19.28
C ASP A 205 -4.76 -16.85 17.95
N LYS A 206 -4.58 -15.51 17.97
CA LYS A 206 -4.67 -14.60 16.84
C LYS A 206 -6.09 -14.37 16.29
N SER A 207 -7.13 -14.85 16.96
CA SER A 207 -8.52 -14.51 16.68
C SER A 207 -8.83 -13.06 17.06
N GLN A 208 -9.68 -12.43 16.26
CA GLN A 208 -10.09 -11.04 16.43
C GLN A 208 -11.49 -10.98 17.05
N SER A 209 -11.66 -10.11 18.06
CA SER A 209 -12.98 -9.72 18.59
C SER A 209 -13.23 -8.23 18.35
N VAL A 210 -14.51 -7.86 18.33
CA VAL A 210 -14.97 -6.48 18.14
C VAL A 210 -16.05 -6.22 19.17
N ASP A 211 -15.77 -5.36 20.13
CA ASP A 211 -16.61 -5.15 21.31
C ASP A 211 -16.90 -3.65 21.47
N ILE A 212 -18.12 -3.30 21.90
CA ILE A 212 -18.41 -1.93 22.37
C ILE A 212 -18.06 -1.88 23.86
N VAL A 213 -17.18 -0.95 24.22
CA VAL A 213 -16.65 -0.77 25.58
C VAL A 213 -16.85 0.67 26.04
N ASP A 214 -16.87 0.88 27.36
CA ASP A 214 -16.72 2.20 27.96
C ASP A 214 -15.24 2.46 28.22
N MET A 215 -14.77 3.66 27.87
CA MET A 215 -13.39 4.12 28.06
C MET A 215 -13.36 5.49 28.72
N THR A 216 -12.23 5.83 29.33
CA THR A 216 -11.90 7.16 29.86
C THR A 216 -10.82 7.83 29.00
N GLU A 217 -10.63 9.14 29.14
CA GLU A 217 -9.61 9.87 28.36
C GLU A 217 -8.17 9.46 28.71
N ASP A 218 -7.93 8.86 29.88
CA ASP A 218 -6.63 8.34 30.30
C ASP A 218 -6.22 7.06 29.54
N GLU A 219 -7.20 6.39 28.92
CA GLU A 219 -6.98 5.19 28.10
C GLU A 219 -6.72 5.51 26.63
N LEU A 220 -6.86 6.78 26.21
CA LEU A 220 -6.54 7.22 24.86
C LEU A 220 -5.02 7.23 24.63
N MET A 221 -4.62 6.98 23.39
CA MET A 221 -3.22 7.13 22.97
C MET A 221 -2.73 8.58 23.09
N GLU A 222 -1.41 8.76 23.19
CA GLU A 222 -0.77 10.07 23.32
C GLU A 222 -1.07 11.00 22.12
N GLY A 223 -1.26 12.29 22.42
CA GLY A 223 -1.48 13.38 21.47
C GLY A 223 -1.63 14.71 22.20
N ASP A 224 -1.56 15.82 21.47
CA ASP A 224 -1.59 17.19 22.02
C ASP A 224 -2.92 17.91 21.77
N VAL A 225 -3.91 17.22 21.18
CA VAL A 225 -5.30 17.70 21.03
C VAL A 225 -6.29 16.58 21.37
N THR A 226 -7.20 16.83 22.30
CA THR A 226 -8.36 15.98 22.58
C THR A 226 -9.60 16.58 21.92
N VAL A 227 -10.39 15.75 21.24
CA VAL A 227 -11.58 16.13 20.48
C VAL A 227 -12.78 15.32 20.95
N ALA A 228 -13.88 16.02 21.24
CA ALA A 228 -15.21 15.42 21.32
C ALA A 228 -15.70 15.12 19.91
N VAL A 229 -15.74 13.83 19.56
CA VAL A 229 -16.16 13.38 18.24
C VAL A 229 -17.68 13.56 18.13
N GLU A 230 -18.12 14.31 17.12
CA GLU A 230 -19.54 14.58 16.87
C GLU A 230 -20.09 13.71 15.75
N ALA A 231 -19.24 13.40 14.77
CA ALA A 231 -19.58 12.47 13.70
C ALA A 231 -18.35 11.70 13.20
N THR A 232 -18.62 10.53 12.63
CA THR A 232 -17.66 9.70 11.89
C THR A 232 -18.35 9.06 10.68
N THR A 233 -17.64 8.22 9.93
CA THR A 233 -18.11 7.54 8.72
C THR A 233 -17.49 6.15 8.63
N VAL A 234 -18.04 5.29 7.77
CA VAL A 234 -17.51 3.94 7.52
C VAL A 234 -16.91 3.89 6.12
N ASN A 235 -15.59 3.75 6.03
CA ASN A 235 -14.88 3.51 4.78
C ASN A 235 -14.58 2.02 4.58
N TYR A 236 -14.22 1.65 3.34
CA TYR A 236 -13.84 0.27 3.01
C TYR A 236 -12.68 -0.23 3.90
N LYS A 237 -11.73 0.67 4.24
CA LYS A 237 -10.59 0.38 5.11
C LYS A 237 -11.02 0.07 6.55
N ASP A 238 -12.02 0.78 7.07
CA ASP A 238 -12.59 0.51 8.39
C ASP A 238 -13.28 -0.86 8.41
N GLY A 239 -13.98 -1.20 7.33
CA GLY A 239 -14.55 -2.53 7.11
C GLY A 239 -13.50 -3.63 7.15
N LEU A 240 -12.36 -3.44 6.49
CA LEU A 240 -11.24 -4.38 6.55
C LEU A 240 -10.63 -4.52 7.95
N ALA A 241 -10.53 -3.42 8.70
CA ALA A 241 -10.03 -3.42 10.07
C ALA A 241 -10.97 -4.18 11.03
N ILE A 242 -12.27 -3.91 10.96
CA ILE A 242 -13.30 -4.54 11.81
C ILE A 242 -13.51 -6.02 11.48
N THR A 243 -13.46 -6.39 10.20
CA THR A 243 -13.72 -7.78 9.76
C THR A 243 -12.46 -8.67 9.77
N GLY A 244 -11.27 -8.09 9.89
CA GLY A 244 -10.00 -8.83 9.86
C GLY A 244 -9.65 -9.43 8.48
N LYS A 245 -10.36 -9.05 7.41
CA LYS A 245 -10.14 -9.55 6.04
C LYS A 245 -8.80 -9.09 5.43
N SER A 246 -8.16 -8.07 5.99
CA SER A 246 -6.85 -7.55 5.57
C SER A 246 -6.09 -7.00 6.79
N PRO A 247 -4.74 -7.07 6.83
CA PRO A 247 -3.95 -6.62 7.97
C PRO A 247 -3.84 -5.08 8.04
N VAL A 248 -4.96 -4.40 8.26
CA VAL A 248 -5.04 -2.93 8.45
C VAL A 248 -4.54 -2.54 9.84
N VAL A 249 -5.02 -3.22 10.89
CA VAL A 249 -4.64 -2.95 12.29
C VAL A 249 -3.18 -3.36 12.52
N ARG A 250 -2.36 -2.37 12.93
CA ARG A 250 -0.91 -2.56 13.17
C ARG A 250 -0.54 -2.60 14.65
N ARG A 251 -1.42 -2.13 15.53
CA ARG A 251 -1.25 -2.11 16.99
C ARG A 251 -2.51 -2.66 17.66
N TRP A 252 -2.35 -3.41 18.73
CA TRP A 252 -3.45 -4.06 19.46
C TRP A 252 -3.41 -3.70 20.95
N PRO A 253 -4.58 -3.51 21.60
CA PRO A 253 -5.90 -3.38 21.00
C PRO A 253 -6.01 -2.09 20.15
N MET A 254 -7.10 -1.92 19.40
CA MET A 254 -7.29 -0.79 18.48
C MET A 254 -8.72 -0.26 18.55
N VAL A 255 -8.87 1.07 18.67
CA VAL A 255 -10.11 1.77 18.31
C VAL A 255 -10.04 2.10 16.81
N PRO A 256 -10.89 1.52 15.92
CA PRO A 256 -10.86 1.84 14.49
C PRO A 256 -11.51 3.19 14.16
N GLY A 257 -11.65 3.50 12.88
CA GLY A 257 -12.29 4.72 12.38
C GLY A 257 -11.26 5.74 11.94
N ILE A 258 -11.01 5.83 10.64
CA ILE A 258 -9.96 6.70 10.07
C ILE A 258 -10.36 8.18 9.96
N ASP A 259 -11.63 8.51 10.19
CA ASP A 259 -12.22 9.83 9.94
C ASP A 259 -13.04 10.31 11.15
N PHE A 260 -12.89 11.58 11.53
CA PHE A 260 -13.83 12.24 12.43
C PHE A 260 -14.03 13.71 12.12
N ALA A 261 -15.15 14.25 12.57
CA ALA A 261 -15.35 15.68 12.78
C ALA A 261 -15.88 15.94 14.20
N GLY A 262 -15.45 17.02 14.82
CA GLY A 262 -15.79 17.29 16.22
C GLY A 262 -15.30 18.62 16.74
N THR A 263 -15.37 18.77 18.07
CA THR A 263 -14.93 19.97 18.80
C THR A 263 -13.75 19.67 19.69
N VAL A 264 -12.71 20.50 19.62
CA VAL A 264 -11.57 20.43 20.54
C VAL A 264 -12.06 20.67 21.97
N THR A 265 -11.74 19.76 22.89
CA THR A 265 -12.05 19.88 24.33
C THR A 265 -10.84 20.30 25.16
N ALA A 266 -9.64 19.88 24.75
CA ALA A 266 -8.38 20.23 25.39
C ALA A 266 -7.26 20.26 24.34
N SER A 267 -6.27 21.14 24.51
CA SER A 267 -5.10 21.18 23.63
C SER A 267 -3.87 21.80 24.30
N ASP A 268 -2.71 21.23 24.00
CA ASP A 268 -1.38 21.79 24.24
C ASP A 268 -0.72 22.30 22.94
N HIS A 269 -1.42 22.17 21.81
CA HIS A 269 -0.95 22.58 20.48
C HIS A 269 -1.23 24.06 20.23
N PRO A 270 -0.27 24.87 19.73
CA PRO A 270 -0.43 26.33 19.63
C PRO A 270 -1.53 26.79 18.65
N ASP A 271 -1.86 25.96 17.65
CA ASP A 271 -2.87 26.30 16.64
C ASP A 271 -4.31 25.91 17.02
N TRP A 272 -4.52 25.19 18.13
CA TRP A 272 -5.83 24.62 18.49
C TRP A 272 -6.23 24.98 19.92
N HIS A 273 -7.48 25.39 20.08
CA HIS A 273 -8.04 25.81 21.36
C HIS A 273 -9.36 25.10 21.65
N PRO A 274 -9.73 24.89 22.93
CA PRO A 274 -11.04 24.38 23.29
C PRO A 274 -12.18 25.18 22.64
N GLY A 275 -13.11 24.47 21.99
CA GLY A 275 -14.20 25.05 21.21
C GLY A 275 -13.98 25.08 19.70
N ASP A 276 -12.74 24.91 19.23
CA ASP A 276 -12.44 24.86 17.80
C ASP A 276 -13.08 23.64 17.13
N LYS A 277 -13.63 23.84 15.93
CA LYS A 277 -14.23 22.78 15.12
C LYS A 277 -13.21 22.22 14.14
N VAL A 278 -13.04 20.90 14.15
CA VAL A 278 -11.98 20.22 13.41
C VAL A 278 -12.48 19.02 12.63
N VAL A 279 -11.73 18.68 11.58
CA VAL A 279 -11.88 17.45 10.80
C VAL A 279 -10.53 16.73 10.77
N LEU A 280 -10.59 15.41 10.83
CA LEU A 280 -9.45 14.53 10.61
C LEU A 280 -9.82 13.41 9.64
N ASN A 281 -8.87 13.07 8.78
CA ASN A 281 -8.95 11.90 7.92
C ASN A 281 -7.53 11.34 7.62
N GLY A 282 -7.26 10.06 7.87
CA GLY A 282 -5.97 9.42 7.53
C GLY A 282 -4.89 9.51 8.63
N TRP A 283 -3.62 9.81 8.28
CA TRP A 283 -2.48 9.91 9.21
C TRP A 283 -2.18 8.66 10.07
N GLY A 284 -2.70 7.49 9.70
CA GLY A 284 -2.57 6.26 10.49
C GLY A 284 -3.54 6.17 11.68
N VAL A 285 -4.47 7.12 11.81
CA VAL A 285 -5.61 7.04 12.72
C VAL A 285 -6.51 5.89 12.31
N GLY A 286 -6.93 5.06 13.27
CA GLY A 286 -7.64 3.80 13.03
C GLY A 286 -6.76 2.64 12.53
N GLU A 287 -5.43 2.81 12.48
CA GLU A 287 -4.48 1.79 11.98
C GLU A 287 -3.30 1.54 12.93
N THR A 288 -2.57 2.61 13.24
CA THR A 288 -1.40 2.66 14.13
C THR A 288 -1.69 3.52 15.37
N HIS A 289 -2.65 4.43 15.25
CA HIS A 289 -3.16 5.30 16.30
C HIS A 289 -4.66 5.02 16.52
N TYR A 290 -5.17 5.18 17.74
CA TYR A 290 -6.61 5.08 18.00
C TYR A 290 -7.40 6.04 17.13
N GLY A 291 -8.54 5.53 16.65
CA GLY A 291 -9.44 6.14 15.70
C GLY A 291 -10.69 6.76 16.30
N ALA A 292 -11.63 7.02 15.40
CA ALA A 292 -12.83 7.82 15.60
C ALA A 292 -14.07 7.05 16.08
N TYR A 293 -14.02 5.72 16.14
CA TYR A 293 -15.14 4.92 16.66
C TYR A 293 -15.16 4.95 18.19
N ALA A 294 -15.10 6.16 18.74
CA ALA A 294 -15.11 6.48 20.15
C ALA A 294 -15.66 7.91 20.34
N GLY A 295 -16.36 8.17 21.44
CA GLY A 295 -16.89 9.51 21.76
C GLY A 295 -15.80 10.58 22.00
N ARG A 296 -14.54 10.17 22.14
CA ARG A 296 -13.37 11.03 22.23
C ARG A 296 -12.23 10.48 21.38
N ALA A 297 -11.43 11.38 20.82
CA ALA A 297 -10.16 11.04 20.18
C ALA A 297 -9.07 12.01 20.66
N ARG A 298 -7.87 11.49 20.94
CA ARG A 298 -6.67 12.29 21.21
C ARG A 298 -5.70 12.10 20.07
N VAL A 299 -5.20 13.16 19.45
CA VAL A 299 -4.37 13.10 18.23
C VAL A 299 -3.32 14.21 18.24
N SER A 300 -2.39 14.18 17.29
CA SER A 300 -1.54 15.34 17.00
C SER A 300 -2.33 16.44 16.27
N GLY A 301 -2.17 17.68 16.72
CA GLY A 301 -2.75 18.88 16.11
C GLY A 301 -2.27 19.14 14.68
N ASP A 302 -1.11 18.60 14.29
CA ASP A 302 -0.61 18.68 12.91
C ASP A 302 -1.49 17.90 11.91
N TRP A 303 -2.23 16.91 12.40
CA TRP A 303 -3.10 16.07 11.57
C TRP A 303 -4.45 16.72 11.29
N LEU A 304 -4.87 17.63 12.16
CA LEU A 304 -6.16 18.30 12.11
C LEU A 304 -6.20 19.37 11.01
N VAL A 305 -7.37 19.51 10.40
CA VAL A 305 -7.73 20.65 9.56
C VAL A 305 -8.99 21.31 10.13
N PRO A 306 -9.17 22.63 9.95
CA PRO A 306 -10.36 23.31 10.44
C PRO A 306 -11.58 22.78 9.70
N LEU A 307 -12.67 22.56 10.43
CA LEU A 307 -13.97 22.28 9.82
C LEU A 307 -14.37 23.51 8.99
N PRO A 308 -14.63 23.37 7.68
CA PRO A 308 -14.96 24.52 6.85
C PRO A 308 -16.26 25.21 7.29
N ASP A 309 -16.28 26.54 7.21
CA ASP A 309 -17.46 27.34 7.54
C ASP A 309 -18.69 26.88 6.74
N GLY A 310 -19.83 26.77 7.43
CA GLY A 310 -21.09 26.33 6.83
C GLY A 310 -21.26 24.81 6.69
N MET A 311 -20.29 24.02 7.17
CA MET A 311 -20.38 22.56 7.20
C MET A 311 -20.62 22.06 8.64
N SER A 312 -21.59 21.18 8.84
CA SER A 312 -21.73 20.45 10.11
C SER A 312 -20.73 19.28 10.18
N ALA A 313 -20.50 18.74 11.38
CA ALA A 313 -19.67 17.53 11.53
C ALA A 313 -20.22 16.36 10.68
N ALA A 314 -21.55 16.20 10.63
CA ALA A 314 -22.21 15.20 9.80
C ALA A 314 -21.98 15.44 8.29
N ASP A 315 -22.00 16.69 7.82
CA ASP A 315 -21.71 17.02 6.43
C ASP A 315 -20.25 16.71 6.08
N ALA A 316 -19.32 17.03 6.98
CA ALA A 316 -17.90 16.68 6.81
C ALA A 316 -17.70 15.17 6.73
N MET A 317 -18.43 14.38 7.53
CA MET A 317 -18.31 12.92 7.49
C MET A 317 -19.07 12.26 6.34
N ALA A 318 -20.09 12.93 5.79
CA ALA A 318 -20.66 12.55 4.50
C ALA A 318 -19.61 12.67 3.40
N VAL A 319 -18.73 13.68 3.47
CA VAL A 319 -17.56 13.78 2.59
C VAL A 319 -16.51 12.73 2.94
N GLY A 320 -16.05 12.67 4.20
CA GLY A 320 -15.01 11.79 4.76
C GLY A 320 -13.80 11.54 3.87
N THR A 321 -13.08 10.45 4.11
CA THR A 321 -11.91 10.07 3.29
C THR A 321 -12.31 9.82 1.83
N ALA A 322 -13.41 9.13 1.54
CA ALA A 322 -13.73 8.81 0.14
C ALA A 322 -14.02 10.04 -0.73
N GLY A 323 -14.75 11.03 -0.21
CA GLY A 323 -15.05 12.28 -0.92
C GLY A 323 -13.85 13.23 -0.99
N TYR A 324 -13.05 13.28 0.07
CA TYR A 324 -11.75 13.93 0.06
C TYR A 324 -10.82 13.35 -1.02
N THR A 325 -10.71 12.02 -1.09
CA THR A 325 -9.93 11.33 -2.13
C THR A 325 -10.48 11.63 -3.53
N ALA A 326 -11.80 11.65 -3.71
CA ALA A 326 -12.40 12.03 -4.99
C ALA A 326 -11.98 13.45 -5.41
N MET A 327 -11.96 14.41 -4.47
CA MET A 327 -11.50 15.77 -4.76
C MET A 327 -10.01 15.80 -5.12
N LEU A 328 -9.16 15.06 -4.41
CA LEU A 328 -7.75 14.94 -4.77
C LEU A 328 -7.55 14.39 -6.19
N CYS A 329 -8.35 13.39 -6.60
CA CYS A 329 -8.33 12.87 -7.96
C CYS A 329 -8.68 13.96 -8.98
N VAL A 330 -9.76 14.72 -8.75
CA VAL A 330 -10.18 15.83 -9.63
C VAL A 330 -9.10 16.90 -9.72
N MET A 331 -8.55 17.33 -8.60
CA MET A 331 -7.47 18.33 -8.56
C MET A 331 -6.23 17.84 -9.31
N ALA A 332 -5.88 16.55 -9.21
CA ALA A 332 -4.75 15.96 -9.94
C ALA A 332 -4.98 15.97 -11.46
N LEU A 333 -6.20 15.64 -11.91
CA LEU A 333 -6.59 15.70 -13.32
C LEU A 333 -6.53 17.13 -13.87
N GLU A 334 -7.08 18.10 -13.15
CA GLU A 334 -7.03 19.53 -13.52
C GLU A 334 -5.59 20.04 -13.60
N ARG A 335 -4.75 19.72 -12.61
CA ARG A 335 -3.32 20.08 -12.63
C ARG A 335 -2.55 19.47 -13.81
N HIS A 336 -3.01 18.32 -14.31
CA HIS A 336 -2.46 17.70 -15.52
C HIS A 336 -3.00 18.34 -16.82
N GLY A 337 -4.02 19.18 -16.74
CA GLY A 337 -4.64 19.84 -17.90
C GLY A 337 -5.81 19.07 -18.52
N VAL A 338 -6.42 18.14 -17.78
CA VAL A 338 -7.70 17.51 -18.15
C VAL A 338 -8.82 18.46 -17.76
N MET A 339 -9.37 19.15 -18.77
CA MET A 339 -10.45 20.14 -18.62
C MET A 339 -11.73 19.65 -19.32
N PRO A 340 -12.93 20.15 -18.97
CA PRO A 340 -14.20 19.69 -19.53
C PRO A 340 -14.24 19.68 -21.07
N GLU A 341 -13.62 20.68 -21.71
CA GLU A 341 -13.56 20.84 -23.16
C GLU A 341 -12.68 19.81 -23.89
N ARG A 342 -11.80 19.09 -23.16
CA ARG A 342 -10.96 18.05 -23.77
C ARG A 342 -11.73 16.80 -24.12
N GLY A 343 -12.86 16.55 -23.44
CA GLY A 343 -13.69 15.38 -23.66
C GLY A 343 -14.15 14.72 -22.36
N PRO A 344 -14.80 13.54 -22.47
CA PRO A 344 -15.37 12.84 -21.34
C PRO A 344 -14.36 12.44 -20.27
N VAL A 345 -14.83 12.29 -19.03
CA VAL A 345 -14.06 11.69 -17.92
C VAL A 345 -14.79 10.43 -17.45
N VAL A 346 -14.06 9.32 -17.37
CA VAL A 346 -14.61 8.06 -16.85
C VAL A 346 -14.42 7.94 -15.34
N VAL A 347 -15.45 7.46 -14.63
CA VAL A 347 -15.36 7.16 -13.20
C VAL A 347 -15.65 5.68 -12.99
N THR A 348 -14.68 4.93 -12.49
CA THR A 348 -14.86 3.49 -12.19
C THR A 348 -15.31 3.30 -10.74
N GLY A 349 -16.01 2.19 -10.47
CA GLY A 349 -16.60 1.97 -9.14
C GLY A 349 -17.60 3.07 -8.77
N ALA A 350 -18.32 3.59 -9.77
CA ALA A 350 -19.00 4.88 -9.69
C ALA A 350 -20.09 4.97 -8.60
N ALA A 351 -20.67 3.84 -8.20
CA ALA A 351 -21.71 3.81 -7.16
C ALA A 351 -21.16 3.59 -5.73
N GLY A 352 -19.83 3.50 -5.57
CA GLY A 352 -19.16 3.42 -4.27
C GLY A 352 -18.81 4.79 -3.69
N GLY A 353 -18.20 4.81 -2.50
CA GLY A 353 -17.94 6.06 -1.76
C GLY A 353 -17.12 7.11 -2.51
N VAL A 354 -16.00 6.71 -3.14
CA VAL A 354 -15.18 7.65 -3.95
C VAL A 354 -15.89 8.00 -5.26
N GLY A 355 -16.40 6.97 -5.96
CA GLY A 355 -17.04 7.12 -7.25
C GLY A 355 -18.22 8.08 -7.24
N SER A 356 -19.11 7.97 -6.26
CA SER A 356 -20.30 8.81 -6.17
C SER A 356 -19.95 10.29 -6.01
N VAL A 357 -18.94 10.60 -5.19
CA VAL A 357 -18.49 11.98 -4.99
C VAL A 357 -17.75 12.48 -6.23
N ALA A 358 -16.92 11.65 -6.86
CA ALA A 358 -16.21 12.02 -8.09
C ALA A 358 -17.20 12.36 -9.21
N VAL A 359 -18.27 11.57 -9.40
CA VAL A 359 -19.33 11.86 -10.38
C VAL A 359 -19.97 13.22 -10.09
N ALA A 360 -20.36 13.48 -8.83
CA ALA A 360 -21.02 14.73 -8.45
C ALA A 360 -20.13 15.96 -8.67
N VAL A 361 -18.86 15.89 -8.26
CA VAL A 361 -17.90 16.99 -8.41
C VAL A 361 -17.61 17.26 -9.89
N LEU A 362 -17.26 16.22 -10.65
CA LEU A 362 -16.96 16.37 -12.08
C LEU A 362 -18.18 16.92 -12.86
N ALA A 363 -19.39 16.44 -12.56
CA ALA A 363 -20.60 16.96 -13.19
C ALA A 363 -20.85 18.44 -12.85
N LYS A 364 -20.67 18.83 -11.58
CA LYS A 364 -20.80 20.24 -11.16
C LYS A 364 -19.75 21.15 -11.80
N LEU A 365 -18.54 20.63 -12.06
CA LEU A 365 -17.47 21.31 -12.80
C LEU A 365 -17.67 21.32 -14.33
N GLY A 366 -18.75 20.71 -14.83
CA GLY A 366 -19.11 20.76 -16.25
C GLY A 366 -18.51 19.66 -17.13
N TYR A 367 -17.88 18.64 -16.54
CA TYR A 367 -17.37 17.50 -17.30
C TYR A 367 -18.51 16.61 -17.80
N HIS A 368 -18.32 16.01 -18.98
CA HIS A 368 -19.16 14.90 -19.43
C HIS A 368 -18.71 13.61 -18.73
N VAL A 369 -19.46 13.20 -17.72
CA VAL A 369 -19.07 12.06 -16.86
C VAL A 369 -19.62 10.74 -17.39
N ILE A 370 -18.74 9.77 -17.62
CA ILE A 370 -19.07 8.39 -17.94
C ILE A 370 -18.90 7.54 -16.68
N ALA A 371 -20.00 7.05 -16.10
CA ALA A 371 -19.97 6.24 -14.88
C ALA A 371 -19.92 4.74 -15.21
N SER A 372 -18.89 4.04 -14.72
CA SER A 372 -18.79 2.58 -14.83
C SER A 372 -19.25 1.91 -13.54
N THR A 373 -20.22 1.00 -13.66
CA THR A 373 -20.80 0.26 -12.52
C THR A 373 -21.12 -1.18 -12.89
N GLY A 374 -21.00 -2.10 -11.92
CA GLY A 374 -21.50 -3.46 -12.04
C GLY A 374 -22.92 -3.66 -11.52
N ARG A 375 -23.54 -2.61 -11.00
CA ARG A 375 -24.90 -2.64 -10.44
C ARG A 375 -25.81 -1.82 -11.36
N ALA A 376 -26.44 -2.49 -12.33
CA ALA A 376 -27.34 -1.84 -13.30
C ALA A 376 -28.53 -1.13 -12.60
N SER A 377 -28.94 -1.62 -11.43
CA SER A 377 -29.97 -0.98 -10.58
C SER A 377 -29.57 0.41 -10.08
N GLU A 378 -28.28 0.76 -10.07
CA GLU A 378 -27.79 2.07 -9.62
C GLU A 378 -27.76 3.11 -10.74
N ALA A 379 -28.30 2.81 -11.91
CA ALA A 379 -28.20 3.69 -13.06
C ALA A 379 -28.91 5.04 -12.85
N GLU A 380 -30.11 5.04 -12.27
CA GLU A 380 -30.82 6.29 -11.97
C GLU A 380 -30.09 7.10 -10.91
N TYR A 381 -29.59 6.45 -9.86
CA TYR A 381 -28.77 7.06 -8.82
C TYR A 381 -27.54 7.80 -9.40
N LEU A 382 -26.83 7.18 -10.33
CA LEU A 382 -25.67 7.80 -10.98
C LEU A 382 -26.05 8.98 -11.87
N LYS A 383 -27.21 8.92 -12.55
CA LYS A 383 -27.71 10.06 -13.33
C LYS A 383 -28.13 11.24 -12.45
N GLU A 384 -28.75 10.98 -11.30
CA GLU A 384 -29.11 12.02 -10.32
C GLU A 384 -27.86 12.74 -9.76
N LEU A 385 -26.77 11.99 -9.56
CA LEU A 385 -25.47 12.55 -9.20
C LEU A 385 -24.90 13.46 -10.30
N GLY A 386 -25.13 13.11 -11.56
CA GLY A 386 -24.73 13.90 -12.72
C GLY A 386 -23.97 13.12 -13.81
N ALA A 387 -23.98 11.79 -13.76
CA ALA A 387 -23.43 10.98 -14.85
C ALA A 387 -24.22 11.22 -16.15
N ALA A 388 -23.52 11.60 -17.21
CA ALA A 388 -24.10 11.79 -18.54
C ALA A 388 -24.28 10.46 -19.28
N GLU A 389 -23.37 9.51 -19.03
CA GLU A 389 -23.40 8.17 -19.59
C GLU A 389 -23.11 7.12 -18.52
N ILE A 390 -23.62 5.90 -18.75
CA ILE A 390 -23.38 4.75 -17.88
C ILE A 390 -22.91 3.59 -18.74
N ILE A 391 -21.82 2.97 -18.31
CA ILE A 391 -21.26 1.78 -18.93
C ILE A 391 -21.21 0.62 -17.94
N ASP A 392 -21.36 -0.60 -18.45
CA ASP A 392 -21.23 -1.79 -17.62
C ASP A 392 -19.75 -2.00 -17.24
N ARG A 393 -19.47 -2.39 -16.00
CA ARG A 393 -18.09 -2.73 -15.57
C ARG A 393 -17.45 -3.82 -16.44
N ALA A 394 -18.25 -4.72 -17.00
CA ALA A 394 -17.78 -5.83 -17.84
C ALA A 394 -17.10 -5.34 -19.14
N GLU A 395 -17.35 -4.10 -19.58
CA GLU A 395 -16.61 -3.49 -20.68
C GLU A 395 -15.12 -3.26 -20.34
N LEU A 396 -14.76 -3.22 -19.05
CA LEU A 396 -13.43 -2.85 -18.57
C LEU A 396 -12.78 -3.94 -17.70
N SER A 397 -13.53 -4.87 -17.11
CA SER A 397 -13.00 -5.77 -16.07
C SER A 397 -12.15 -6.94 -16.59
N GLU A 398 -12.22 -7.26 -17.88
CA GLU A 398 -11.51 -8.40 -18.48
C GLU A 398 -10.19 -7.98 -19.17
N PRO A 399 -9.25 -8.91 -19.41
CA PRO A 399 -8.03 -8.60 -20.18
C PRO A 399 -8.34 -7.95 -21.54
N GLY A 400 -7.81 -6.75 -21.77
CA GLY A 400 -8.02 -6.01 -23.01
C GLY A 400 -6.77 -5.84 -23.87
N LYS A 401 -6.91 -5.02 -24.91
CA LYS A 401 -5.82 -4.74 -25.86
C LYS A 401 -4.83 -3.72 -25.27
N PRO A 402 -3.53 -3.80 -25.61
CA PRO A 402 -2.53 -2.79 -25.22
C PRO A 402 -2.90 -1.35 -25.55
N LEU A 403 -3.66 -1.16 -26.64
CA LEU A 403 -4.18 0.13 -27.07
C LEU A 403 -5.62 -0.06 -27.57
N GLY A 404 -6.58 0.55 -26.88
CA GLY A 404 -7.99 0.57 -27.24
C GLY A 404 -8.36 1.81 -28.06
N LYS A 405 -9.62 1.88 -28.51
CA LYS A 405 -10.17 3.11 -29.11
C LYS A 405 -10.19 4.22 -28.07
N GLU A 406 -9.80 5.43 -28.45
CA GLU A 406 -9.86 6.60 -27.57
C GLU A 406 -11.32 6.95 -27.22
N ARG A 407 -11.61 7.14 -25.93
CA ARG A 407 -12.96 7.40 -25.42
C ARG A 407 -13.05 8.60 -24.47
N TRP A 408 -12.07 8.79 -23.60
CA TRP A 408 -12.08 9.82 -22.55
C TRP A 408 -10.77 10.58 -22.46
N ALA A 409 -10.86 11.85 -22.07
CA ALA A 409 -9.74 12.74 -21.81
C ALA A 409 -9.07 12.44 -20.45
N GLY A 410 -9.80 11.83 -19.52
CA GLY A 410 -9.22 11.33 -18.28
C GLY A 410 -10.12 10.39 -17.51
N GLY A 411 -9.68 9.99 -16.31
CA GLY A 411 -10.48 9.11 -15.47
C GLY A 411 -10.14 9.18 -13.98
N VAL A 412 -11.13 8.86 -13.14
CA VAL A 412 -10.96 8.57 -11.71
C VAL A 412 -11.19 7.09 -11.51
N ASP A 413 -10.16 6.39 -11.05
CA ASP A 413 -10.19 4.93 -10.87
C ASP A 413 -10.14 4.53 -9.39
N ALA A 414 -11.23 3.93 -8.92
CA ALA A 414 -11.35 3.36 -7.58
C ALA A 414 -11.24 1.82 -7.57
N VAL A 415 -10.87 1.20 -8.70
CA VAL A 415 -11.04 -0.25 -8.92
C VAL A 415 -9.70 -0.98 -9.12
N GLY A 416 -8.75 -0.44 -9.89
CA GLY A 416 -7.46 -1.10 -10.16
C GLY A 416 -7.52 -2.24 -11.19
N SER A 417 -6.47 -3.07 -11.24
CA SER A 417 -6.36 -4.28 -12.08
C SER A 417 -6.71 -4.05 -13.57
N HIS A 418 -7.35 -5.03 -14.21
CA HIS A 418 -7.75 -4.99 -15.61
C HIS A 418 -8.62 -3.78 -15.94
N THR A 419 -9.48 -3.36 -15.01
CA THR A 419 -10.28 -2.13 -15.16
C THR A 419 -9.38 -0.92 -15.41
N LEU A 420 -8.41 -0.68 -14.54
CA LEU A 420 -7.46 0.43 -14.70
C LEU A 420 -6.63 0.29 -15.99
N ALA A 421 -6.14 -0.91 -16.29
CA ALA A 421 -5.38 -1.17 -17.51
C ALA A 421 -6.17 -0.80 -18.78
N ASN A 422 -7.47 -1.16 -18.82
CA ASN A 422 -8.35 -0.83 -19.93
C ASN A 422 -8.77 0.64 -19.97
N VAL A 423 -8.87 1.29 -18.80
CA VAL A 423 -9.08 2.74 -18.71
C VAL A 423 -7.89 3.48 -19.34
N LEU A 424 -6.67 3.10 -18.98
CA LEU A 424 -5.45 3.66 -19.55
C LEU A 424 -5.37 3.41 -21.07
N ALA A 425 -5.68 2.19 -21.53
CA ALA A 425 -5.62 1.82 -22.94
C ALA A 425 -6.61 2.58 -23.84
N GLN A 426 -7.71 3.11 -23.29
CA GLN A 426 -8.75 3.85 -24.01
C GLN A 426 -8.70 5.37 -23.74
N THR A 427 -7.71 5.84 -22.97
CA THR A 427 -7.52 7.28 -22.72
C THR A 427 -6.99 7.98 -23.98
N GLN A 428 -7.51 9.17 -24.26
CA GLN A 428 -7.13 10.04 -25.37
C GLN A 428 -5.67 10.53 -25.26
N TYR A 429 -5.13 11.01 -26.38
CA TYR A 429 -3.80 11.62 -26.43
C TYR A 429 -3.62 12.74 -25.38
N GLY A 430 -2.57 12.64 -24.57
CA GLY A 430 -2.22 13.58 -23.50
C GLY A 430 -3.20 13.58 -22.32
N GLY A 431 -4.05 12.57 -22.20
CA GLY A 431 -4.98 12.42 -21.08
C GLY A 431 -4.34 11.81 -19.84
N ALA A 432 -5.08 11.80 -18.72
CA ALA A 432 -4.59 11.24 -17.46
C ALA A 432 -5.66 10.48 -16.67
N VAL A 433 -5.21 9.50 -15.89
CA VAL A 433 -6.07 8.69 -15.02
C VAL A 433 -5.54 8.78 -13.60
N ALA A 434 -6.38 9.22 -12.66
CA ALA A 434 -6.09 9.27 -11.24
C ALA A 434 -6.51 7.94 -10.58
N ALA A 435 -5.55 7.20 -10.02
CA ALA A 435 -5.79 5.92 -9.37
C ALA A 435 -5.75 6.05 -7.85
N CYS A 436 -6.81 5.58 -7.19
CA CYS A 436 -6.99 5.71 -5.74
C CYS A 436 -7.62 4.48 -5.07
N GLY A 437 -7.91 3.41 -5.81
CA GLY A 437 -8.56 2.21 -5.26
C GLY A 437 -8.10 0.91 -5.91
N LEU A 438 -8.50 -0.20 -5.28
CA LEU A 438 -8.03 -1.55 -5.58
C LEU A 438 -9.17 -2.59 -5.48
N ALA A 439 -10.42 -2.17 -5.66
CA ALA A 439 -11.59 -3.00 -5.45
C ALA A 439 -11.63 -4.28 -6.31
N GLN A 440 -11.02 -4.27 -7.51
CA GLN A 440 -10.83 -5.48 -8.33
C GLN A 440 -9.54 -6.22 -7.94
N GLY A 441 -8.43 -5.50 -7.79
CA GLY A 441 -7.12 -6.10 -7.51
C GLY A 441 -5.99 -5.09 -7.42
N MET A 442 -4.87 -5.51 -6.81
CA MET A 442 -3.66 -4.69 -6.66
C MET A 442 -2.69 -4.80 -7.85
N ASP A 443 -2.88 -5.79 -8.72
CA ASP A 443 -2.12 -5.93 -9.95
C ASP A 443 -2.41 -4.78 -10.92
N LEU A 444 -1.48 -4.50 -11.82
CA LEU A 444 -1.67 -3.58 -12.94
C LEU A 444 -1.19 -4.26 -14.24
N PRO A 445 -2.04 -5.09 -14.88
CA PRO A 445 -1.71 -5.84 -16.08
C PRO A 445 -1.83 -4.95 -17.33
N ALA A 446 -1.21 -3.76 -17.29
CA ALA A 446 -1.21 -2.77 -18.36
C ALA A 446 -0.06 -2.98 -19.36
N SER A 447 -0.11 -2.24 -20.47
CA SER A 447 0.99 -2.13 -21.43
C SER A 447 1.63 -0.74 -21.34
N VAL A 448 2.90 -0.63 -21.74
CA VAL A 448 3.57 0.66 -21.94
C VAL A 448 2.99 1.48 -23.11
N ALA A 449 2.19 0.85 -23.99
CA ALA A 449 1.69 1.46 -25.23
C ALA A 449 0.92 2.79 -25.04
N PRO A 450 -0.03 2.94 -24.09
CA PRO A 450 -0.76 4.19 -23.92
C PRO A 450 0.16 5.35 -23.49
N PHE A 451 1.19 5.04 -22.71
CA PHE A 451 2.15 6.03 -22.23
C PHE A 451 3.05 6.54 -23.36
N ILE A 452 3.67 5.63 -24.11
CA ILE A 452 4.68 6.01 -25.11
C ILE A 452 4.07 6.46 -26.45
N LEU A 453 2.86 6.00 -26.80
CA LEU A 453 2.21 6.32 -28.07
C LEU A 453 1.16 7.43 -27.96
N ARG A 454 0.57 7.63 -26.78
CA ARG A 454 -0.44 8.68 -26.54
C ARG A 454 -0.05 9.68 -25.47
N GLY A 455 1.07 9.52 -24.77
CA GLY A 455 1.44 10.42 -23.69
C GLY A 455 0.45 10.39 -22.51
N VAL A 456 -0.25 9.26 -22.31
CA VAL A 456 -1.18 9.10 -21.20
C VAL A 456 -0.41 9.07 -19.88
N SER A 457 -0.94 9.71 -18.84
CA SER A 457 -0.36 9.68 -17.49
C SER A 457 -1.20 8.90 -16.49
N LEU A 458 -0.55 8.12 -15.64
CA LEU A 458 -1.16 7.48 -14.46
C LEU A 458 -0.75 8.27 -13.21
N LEU A 459 -1.73 8.84 -12.51
CA LEU A 459 -1.53 9.71 -11.35
C LEU A 459 -1.91 8.94 -10.08
N GLY A 460 -0.93 8.67 -9.21
CA GLY A 460 -1.18 8.01 -7.93
C GLY A 460 -1.74 8.99 -6.90
N ILE A 461 -2.87 8.64 -6.27
CA ILE A 461 -3.52 9.48 -5.26
C ILE A 461 -3.45 8.78 -3.91
N ASP A 462 -2.68 9.36 -3.00
CA ASP A 462 -2.65 8.97 -1.59
C ASP A 462 -3.35 10.03 -0.74
N SER A 463 -4.42 9.62 -0.05
CA SER A 463 -5.12 10.47 0.90
C SER A 463 -4.53 10.40 2.31
N VAL A 464 -3.76 9.35 2.63
CA VAL A 464 -3.34 9.07 4.01
C VAL A 464 -2.25 10.03 4.46
N MET A 465 -1.25 10.29 3.63
CA MET A 465 -0.10 11.14 3.96
C MET A 465 -0.08 12.46 3.17
N ALA A 466 -1.23 12.86 2.60
CA ALA A 466 -1.37 14.12 1.90
C ALA A 466 -0.94 15.30 2.80
N PRO A 467 -0.07 16.22 2.32
CA PRO A 467 0.37 17.37 3.11
C PRO A 467 -0.81 18.25 3.58
N LYS A 468 -0.69 18.88 4.75
CA LYS A 468 -1.74 19.74 5.35
C LYS A 468 -2.24 20.83 4.39
N SER A 469 -1.34 21.45 3.62
CA SER A 469 -1.72 22.47 2.63
C SER A 469 -2.66 21.91 1.54
N LEU A 470 -2.36 20.72 1.03
CA LEU A 470 -3.20 20.04 0.04
C LEU A 470 -4.55 19.64 0.63
N ARG A 471 -4.57 19.19 1.91
CA ARG A 471 -5.81 18.89 2.63
C ARG A 471 -6.73 20.10 2.71
N VAL A 472 -6.18 21.23 3.15
CA VAL A 472 -6.93 22.49 3.28
C VAL A 472 -7.46 22.96 1.92
N GLU A 473 -6.66 22.84 0.86
CA GLU A 473 -7.09 23.18 -0.50
C GLU A 473 -8.26 22.28 -0.95
N ALA A 474 -8.14 20.96 -0.78
CA ALA A 474 -9.19 20.03 -1.17
C ALA A 474 -10.49 20.24 -0.37
N TRP A 475 -10.41 20.49 0.94
CA TRP A 475 -11.61 20.81 1.74
C TRP A 475 -12.28 22.12 1.29
N LYS A 476 -11.50 23.14 0.93
CA LYS A 476 -12.05 24.37 0.33
C LYS A 476 -12.73 24.10 -1.02
N ARG A 477 -12.11 23.27 -1.87
CA ARG A 477 -12.70 22.84 -3.15
C ARG A 477 -13.98 22.04 -2.93
N ILE A 478 -14.04 21.15 -1.93
CA ILE A 478 -15.25 20.39 -1.60
C ILE A 478 -16.39 21.33 -1.23
N VAL A 479 -16.14 22.35 -0.41
CA VAL A 479 -17.17 23.34 -0.06
C VAL A 479 -17.75 24.01 -1.31
N ASN A 480 -16.89 24.40 -2.25
CA ASN A 480 -17.29 25.17 -3.43
C ASN A 480 -17.88 24.30 -4.54
N ASP A 481 -17.33 23.12 -4.76
CA ASP A 481 -17.52 22.34 -6.00
C ASP A 481 -18.34 21.08 -5.79
N LEU A 482 -18.66 20.70 -4.55
CA LEU A 482 -19.62 19.64 -4.25
C LEU A 482 -21.00 20.24 -3.97
N ASP A 483 -22.06 19.58 -4.44
CA ASP A 483 -23.42 19.91 -4.01
C ASP A 483 -23.72 19.17 -2.69
N HIS A 484 -23.59 19.89 -1.57
CA HIS A 484 -23.79 19.34 -0.23
C HIS A 484 -25.20 18.81 -0.01
N LYS A 485 -26.22 19.36 -0.68
CA LYS A 485 -27.59 18.87 -0.55
C LYS A 485 -27.73 17.50 -1.22
N LYS A 486 -27.11 17.33 -2.39
CA LYS A 486 -27.04 16.02 -3.05
C LYS A 486 -26.25 15.03 -2.21
N LEU A 487 -25.08 15.40 -1.69
CA LEU A 487 -24.28 14.50 -0.86
C LEU A 487 -25.05 14.04 0.39
N ALA A 488 -25.70 14.97 1.10
CA ALA A 488 -26.48 14.67 2.30
C ALA A 488 -27.69 13.77 2.00
N ALA A 489 -28.43 14.04 0.92
CA ALA A 489 -29.58 13.23 0.51
C ALA A 489 -29.20 11.79 0.12
N LEU A 490 -27.95 11.56 -0.24
CA LEU A 490 -27.43 10.29 -0.74
C LEU A 490 -26.57 9.55 0.30
N SER A 491 -26.47 10.09 1.51
CA SER A 491 -25.77 9.48 2.64
C SER A 491 -26.75 8.77 3.57
N ALA A 492 -26.45 7.54 3.95
CA ALA A 492 -27.20 6.80 4.96
C ALA A 492 -26.73 7.21 6.35
N ARG A 493 -27.64 7.62 7.22
CA ARG A 493 -27.35 7.88 8.64
C ARG A 493 -27.61 6.62 9.45
N ILE A 494 -26.64 6.23 10.27
CA ILE A 494 -26.75 5.06 11.16
C ILE A 494 -26.38 5.46 12.59
N PRO A 495 -26.90 4.78 13.61
CA PRO A 495 -26.45 4.96 14.98
C PRO A 495 -25.06 4.32 15.18
N PHE A 496 -24.39 4.68 16.28
CA PHE A 496 -23.07 4.16 16.65
C PHE A 496 -23.00 2.63 16.65
N GLU A 497 -24.05 1.96 17.13
CA GLU A 497 -24.14 0.49 17.19
C GLU A 497 -24.20 -0.16 15.81
N GLY A 498 -24.59 0.60 14.77
CA GLY A 498 -24.67 0.13 13.39
C GLY A 498 -23.31 0.07 12.68
N ILE A 499 -22.24 0.60 13.26
CA ILE A 499 -20.91 0.65 12.61
C ILE A 499 -20.42 -0.74 12.22
N THR A 500 -20.56 -1.74 13.10
CA THR A 500 -20.03 -3.09 12.88
C THR A 500 -20.74 -3.82 11.73
N GLU A 501 -22.06 -3.65 11.61
CA GLU A 501 -22.86 -4.17 10.50
C GLU A 501 -22.49 -3.46 9.18
N ALA A 502 -22.44 -2.13 9.19
CA ALA A 502 -22.05 -1.34 8.03
C ALA A 502 -20.62 -1.68 7.55
N ALA A 503 -19.71 -1.98 8.48
CA ALA A 503 -18.35 -2.42 8.19
C ALA A 503 -18.30 -3.79 7.50
N ALA A 504 -19.22 -4.71 7.80
CA ALA A 504 -19.34 -5.97 7.06
C ALA A 504 -19.92 -5.73 5.65
N ASP A 505 -21.00 -4.96 5.56
CA ASP A 505 -21.70 -4.68 4.32
C ASP A 505 -20.85 -3.92 3.29
N ILE A 506 -20.00 -2.99 3.75
CA ILE A 506 -19.12 -2.23 2.85
C ILE A 506 -18.07 -3.12 2.20
N VAL A 507 -17.52 -4.10 2.92
CA VAL A 507 -16.53 -5.04 2.37
C VAL A 507 -17.17 -6.00 1.39
N GLU A 508 -18.46 -6.30 1.55
CA GLU A 508 -19.25 -7.11 0.62
C GLU A 508 -19.81 -6.30 -0.56
N GLY A 509 -19.54 -4.99 -0.63
CA GLY A 509 -20.01 -4.14 -1.72
C GLY A 509 -21.52 -3.87 -1.71
N LYS A 510 -22.18 -4.07 -0.56
CA LYS A 510 -23.62 -3.83 -0.39
C LYS A 510 -23.94 -2.36 -0.11
N VAL A 511 -22.98 -1.60 0.39
CA VAL A 511 -23.15 -0.16 0.64
C VAL A 511 -23.21 0.61 -0.68
N ARG A 512 -24.17 1.54 -0.74
CA ARG A 512 -24.30 2.54 -1.80
C ARG A 512 -23.94 3.91 -1.22
N GLY A 513 -23.17 4.70 -1.95
CA GLY A 513 -22.84 6.06 -1.54
C GLY A 513 -22.02 6.09 -0.24
N ARG A 514 -22.51 6.83 0.76
CA ARG A 514 -21.79 7.15 2.01
C ARG A 514 -22.60 6.80 3.23
N VAL A 515 -21.91 6.48 4.32
CA VAL A 515 -22.49 6.24 5.65
C VAL A 515 -22.03 7.34 6.58
N VAL A 516 -22.94 7.92 7.35
CA VAL A 516 -22.63 8.93 8.37
C VAL A 516 -23.09 8.37 9.71
N VAL A 517 -22.22 8.49 10.70
CA VAL A 517 -22.48 8.08 12.08
C VAL A 517 -22.43 9.32 12.94
N GLU A 518 -23.49 9.60 13.67
CA GLU A 518 -23.53 10.64 14.70
C GLU A 518 -23.31 9.98 16.06
N MET A 519 -22.50 10.63 16.91
CA MET A 519 -21.95 10.03 18.14
C MET A 519 -22.83 10.19 19.38
#